data_AF-A0A194W2H4-F1
#
_entry.id   AF-A0A194W2H4-F1
#
_cell.length_a   1.000
_cell.length_b   1.000
_cell.length_c   1.000
_cell.angle_alpha   90.00
_cell.angle_beta   90.00
_cell.angle_gamma   90.00
#
_symmetry.space_group_name_H-M   'P 1'
#
loop_
_entity.id
_entity.type
_entity.pdbx_description
1 polymer ?
#
loop_
_entity_poly.entity_id
_entity_poly.type
_entity_poly.pdbx_seq_one_letter_code
_entity_poly.pdbx_strand_id
1 'polypeptide(L)'
;MAFMFMPMLRVAARPQILTNASLRLGTRSYGQVAAVSNVFQEALHATSPRTDWTREQISEIYNQPLMELAFASGTVHRRFHDPAAIQMCTLMNIKTGGCSEDCSYCAQSSRYQTGLKATKIVTVESVLKAAKVAKDNGSTRFCMGAAWRDMRGRKTNLKSITEMVKGVQALGLESCVTLGMMDEAQAKELKDAGLTAYNHNVDTSREHYPNVITTRSYDERLKTIDNVHKAGIKVCTGGILGLGEEAKDHVGLIHTVATLPAHPESFPVNTLVPIEGTPMFKVTRVKFDAVVRTIATARMVMPKTIIRIAAGRIDMSEEKQVLCFMAGANAIFTGEKMLTTACSGWEQDLEMFKRWGLIPMKAHVEPALREQIEPLKKDEQMVPEMLLHQMNPSKHPKVTL
;
A
#
# COMPACT_ATOMS: atom_id res chain seq x y z
N MET A 1 -71.42 -31.21 -24.57
CA MET A 1 -72.70 -30.69 -24.04
C MET A 1 -72.40 -30.07 -22.68
N ALA A 2 -72.68 -28.81 -22.35
CA ALA A 2 -73.54 -27.81 -22.94
C ALA A 2 -72.91 -26.42 -22.77
N PHE A 3 -73.20 -25.56 -23.75
CA PHE A 3 -72.91 -24.13 -23.76
C PHE A 3 -73.75 -23.41 -22.70
N MET A 4 -73.18 -22.40 -22.04
CA MET A 4 -73.96 -21.32 -21.42
C MET A 4 -73.33 -19.97 -21.73
N PHE A 5 -74.13 -19.17 -22.42
CA PHE A 5 -73.93 -17.78 -22.81
C PHE A 5 -73.96 -16.84 -21.59
N MET A 6 -73.13 -15.79 -21.60
CA MET A 6 -73.45 -14.52 -20.94
C MET A 6 -72.89 -13.33 -21.76
N PRO A 7 -73.51 -12.13 -21.66
CA PRO A 7 -73.62 -11.19 -22.76
C PRO A 7 -72.61 -10.03 -22.70
N MET A 8 -72.26 -9.51 -23.88
CA MET A 8 -71.54 -8.24 -24.05
C MET A 8 -72.43 -7.05 -23.65
N LEU A 9 -72.00 -6.30 -22.63
CA LEU A 9 -72.48 -4.95 -22.35
C LEU A 9 -71.48 -3.93 -22.90
N ARG A 10 -71.90 -3.20 -23.94
CA ARG A 10 -71.26 -1.96 -24.40
C ARG A 10 -71.49 -0.86 -23.35
N VAL A 11 -70.42 -0.32 -22.79
CA VAL A 11 -70.46 0.94 -22.02
C VAL A 11 -69.83 2.04 -22.88
N ALA A 12 -70.62 3.06 -23.18
CA ALA A 12 -70.20 4.26 -23.88
C ALA A 12 -69.29 5.11 -22.97
N ALA A 13 -68.06 5.37 -23.42
CA ALA A 13 -67.16 6.29 -22.74
C ALA A 13 -67.53 7.75 -23.08
N ARG A 14 -67.94 8.53 -22.07
CA ARG A 14 -67.96 10.00 -22.13
C ARG A 14 -66.55 10.52 -21.79
N PRO A 15 -66.00 11.50 -22.51
CA PRO A 15 -64.71 12.07 -22.17
C PRO A 15 -64.88 13.02 -20.96
N GLN A 16 -64.31 12.66 -19.81
CA GLN A 16 -64.13 13.61 -18.72
C GLN A 16 -62.91 14.48 -19.05
N ILE A 17 -63.18 15.77 -19.26
CA ILE A 17 -62.19 16.83 -19.36
C ILE A 17 -61.51 16.95 -17.99
N LEU A 18 -60.28 16.47 -17.89
CA LEU A 18 -59.41 16.71 -16.73
C LEU A 18 -58.94 18.17 -16.78
N THR A 19 -59.50 18.98 -15.90
CA THR A 19 -59.06 20.34 -15.64
C THR A 19 -57.66 20.34 -15.04
N ASN A 20 -56.79 21.20 -15.59
CA ASN A 20 -55.39 21.42 -15.25
C ASN A 20 -55.08 21.38 -13.75
N ALA A 21 -54.57 20.24 -13.27
CA ALA A 21 -53.72 20.20 -12.10
C ALA A 21 -52.28 20.39 -12.58
N SER A 22 -51.68 21.52 -12.22
CA SER A 22 -50.29 21.86 -12.54
C SER A 22 -49.33 20.76 -12.08
N LEU A 23 -48.92 19.90 -13.02
CA LEU A 23 -47.73 19.06 -12.90
C LEU A 23 -46.53 20.00 -12.79
N ARG A 24 -46.19 20.39 -11.57
CA ARG A 24 -44.84 20.87 -11.25
C ARG A 24 -43.91 19.67 -11.49
N LEU A 25 -43.37 19.59 -12.70
CA LEU A 25 -42.12 18.89 -12.98
C LEU A 25 -41.09 19.49 -12.02
N GLY A 26 -40.91 18.86 -10.86
CA GLY A 26 -39.81 19.14 -9.98
C GLY A 26 -38.55 18.84 -10.76
N THR A 27 -37.87 19.89 -11.22
CA THR A 27 -36.47 19.80 -11.62
C THR A 27 -35.72 19.25 -10.42
N ARG A 28 -35.47 17.94 -10.40
CA ARG A 28 -34.42 17.37 -9.57
C ARG A 28 -33.15 18.04 -10.09
N SER A 29 -32.70 19.06 -9.36
CA SER A 29 -31.35 19.58 -9.46
C SER A 29 -30.43 18.37 -9.39
N TYR A 30 -29.83 17.98 -10.51
CA TYR A 30 -28.59 17.22 -10.46
C TYR A 30 -27.69 17.98 -9.48
N GLY A 31 -27.30 17.31 -8.39
CA GLY A 31 -26.67 17.97 -7.24
C GLY A 31 -25.57 18.91 -7.71
N GLN A 32 -25.54 20.12 -7.14
CA GLN A 32 -24.39 21.01 -7.29
C GLN A 32 -23.13 20.18 -7.05
N VAL A 33 -22.32 20.02 -8.10
CA VAL A 33 -20.94 19.56 -7.96
C VAL A 33 -20.31 20.57 -7.00
N ALA A 34 -19.98 20.14 -5.79
CA ALA A 34 -19.38 21.01 -4.79
C ALA A 34 -18.20 21.72 -5.45
N ALA A 35 -18.13 23.05 -5.31
CA ALA A 35 -17.02 23.82 -5.83
C ALA A 35 -15.72 23.18 -5.34
N VAL A 36 -14.87 22.73 -6.27
CA VAL A 36 -13.66 22.02 -5.90
C VAL A 36 -12.76 22.99 -5.15
N SER A 37 -12.35 22.59 -3.95
CA SER A 37 -11.53 23.45 -3.10
C SER A 37 -10.23 23.86 -3.77
N ASN A 38 -9.79 25.09 -3.48
CA ASN A 38 -8.47 25.58 -3.85
C ASN A 38 -7.37 24.60 -3.43
N VAL A 39 -7.45 24.01 -2.23
CA VAL A 39 -6.45 23.06 -1.71
C VAL A 39 -6.37 21.77 -2.54
N PHE A 40 -7.51 21.24 -2.97
CA PHE A 40 -7.54 20.04 -3.80
C PHE A 40 -6.95 20.30 -5.19
N GLN A 41 -7.24 21.47 -5.78
CA GLN A 41 -6.65 21.88 -7.06
C GLN A 41 -5.15 22.11 -6.94
N GLU A 42 -4.69 22.76 -5.86
CA GLU A 42 -3.26 22.92 -5.57
C GLU A 42 -2.54 21.56 -5.48
N ALA A 43 -3.12 20.59 -4.75
CA ALA A 43 -2.58 19.23 -4.66
C ALA A 43 -2.56 18.52 -6.03
N LEU A 44 -3.64 18.66 -6.82
CA LEU A 44 -3.77 18.03 -8.14
C LEU A 44 -2.72 18.58 -9.11
N HIS A 45 -2.42 19.87 -9.04
CA HIS A 45 -1.47 20.55 -9.91
C HIS A 45 -0.05 20.65 -9.34
N ALA A 46 0.23 19.98 -8.22
CA ALA A 46 1.54 20.01 -7.58
C ALA A 46 2.66 19.56 -8.55
N THR A 47 3.72 20.36 -8.61
CA THR A 47 4.97 20.09 -9.35
C THR A 47 6.14 19.75 -8.41
N SER A 48 5.98 19.97 -7.11
CA SER A 48 6.94 19.61 -6.06
C SER A 48 6.22 19.18 -4.78
N PRO A 49 6.85 18.33 -3.93
CA PRO A 49 6.36 18.08 -2.58
C PRO A 49 6.41 19.34 -1.70
N ARG A 50 5.51 19.42 -0.71
CA ARG A 50 5.51 20.39 0.39
C ARG A 50 5.23 19.67 1.70
N THR A 51 5.76 20.15 2.83
CA THR A 51 5.67 19.47 4.14
C THR A 51 4.88 20.27 5.19
N ASP A 52 4.29 21.40 4.81
CA ASP A 52 3.52 22.34 5.65
C ASP A 52 2.00 22.13 5.48
N TRP A 53 1.57 20.87 5.32
CA TRP A 53 0.16 20.51 5.26
C TRP A 53 -0.52 20.71 6.61
N THR A 54 -1.72 21.28 6.63
CA THR A 54 -2.56 21.25 7.83
C THR A 54 -3.49 20.04 7.82
N ARG A 55 -4.02 19.66 8.99
CA ARG A 55 -5.00 18.57 9.09
C ARG A 55 -6.29 18.89 8.34
N GLU A 56 -6.69 20.15 8.33
CA GLU A 56 -7.89 20.64 7.63
C GLU A 56 -7.72 20.49 6.12
N GLN A 57 -6.56 20.86 5.58
CA GLN A 57 -6.25 20.69 4.16
C GLN A 57 -6.27 19.22 3.73
N ILE A 58 -5.66 18.33 4.53
CA ILE A 58 -5.67 16.89 4.25
C ILE A 58 -7.09 16.32 4.39
N SER A 59 -7.85 16.75 5.40
CA SER A 59 -9.24 16.36 5.61
C SER A 59 -10.12 16.75 4.41
N GLU A 60 -9.90 17.94 3.86
CA GLU A 60 -10.61 18.43 2.68
C GLU A 60 -10.34 17.60 1.42
N ILE A 61 -9.08 17.19 1.21
CA ILE A 61 -8.72 16.24 0.14
C ILE A 61 -9.34 14.86 0.42
N TYR A 62 -9.20 14.37 1.65
CA TYR A 62 -9.67 13.05 2.07
C TYR A 62 -11.18 12.88 1.88
N ASN A 63 -11.96 13.93 2.13
CA ASN A 63 -13.42 13.90 2.06
C ASN A 63 -14.02 14.18 0.68
N GLN A 64 -13.19 14.37 -0.36
CA GLN A 64 -13.69 14.47 -1.73
C GLN A 64 -14.48 13.21 -2.16
N PRO A 65 -15.37 13.31 -3.15
CA PRO A 65 -16.00 12.13 -3.76
C PRO A 65 -14.93 11.11 -4.18
N LEU A 66 -15.09 9.85 -3.78
CA LEU A 66 -14.00 8.87 -3.85
C LEU A 66 -13.47 8.67 -5.28
N MET A 67 -14.35 8.66 -6.27
CA MET A 67 -13.95 8.47 -7.67
C MET A 67 -13.18 9.68 -8.21
N GLU A 68 -13.58 10.90 -7.84
CA GLU A 68 -12.85 12.13 -8.19
C GLU A 68 -11.48 12.15 -7.52
N LEU A 69 -11.40 11.79 -6.24
CA LEU A 69 -10.15 11.67 -5.49
C LEU A 69 -9.21 10.63 -6.12
N ALA A 70 -9.73 9.44 -6.46
CA ALA A 70 -8.94 8.38 -7.09
C ALA A 70 -8.42 8.79 -8.47
N PHE A 71 -9.25 9.45 -9.28
CA PHE A 71 -8.85 9.95 -10.60
C PHE A 71 -7.78 11.05 -10.51
N ALA A 72 -7.98 12.05 -9.63
CA ALA A 72 -7.03 13.11 -9.38
C ALA A 72 -5.69 12.55 -8.87
N SER A 73 -5.75 11.62 -7.92
CA SER A 73 -4.58 10.92 -7.41
C SER A 73 -3.81 10.18 -8.52
N GLY A 74 -4.52 9.46 -9.39
CA GLY A 74 -3.90 8.79 -10.54
C GLY A 74 -3.20 9.78 -11.49
N THR A 75 -3.75 10.98 -11.64
CA THR A 75 -3.14 12.06 -12.42
C THR A 75 -1.84 12.56 -11.77
N VAL A 76 -1.85 12.79 -10.45
CA VAL A 76 -0.64 13.13 -9.68
C VAL A 76 0.40 12.01 -9.78
N HIS A 77 -0.03 10.75 -9.62
CA HIS A 77 0.85 9.58 -9.71
C HIS A 77 1.63 9.55 -11.03
N ARG A 78 0.95 9.74 -12.16
CA ARG A 78 1.57 9.76 -13.51
C ARG A 78 2.58 10.89 -13.69
N ARG A 79 2.43 11.99 -12.95
CA ARG A 79 3.35 13.13 -13.01
C ARG A 79 4.67 12.88 -12.27
N PHE A 80 4.69 12.01 -11.27
CA PHE A 80 5.88 11.77 -10.44
C PHE A 80 6.46 10.36 -10.55
N HIS A 81 5.71 9.43 -11.15
CA HIS A 81 6.07 8.02 -11.25
C HIS A 81 5.77 7.45 -12.63
N ASP A 82 6.41 6.33 -12.93
CA ASP A 82 5.97 5.46 -14.01
C ASP A 82 4.72 4.68 -13.59
N PRO A 83 3.54 4.96 -14.18
CA PRO A 83 2.29 4.32 -13.77
C PRO A 83 2.26 2.82 -14.07
N ALA A 84 3.14 2.31 -14.92
CA ALA A 84 3.26 0.87 -15.16
C ALA A 84 4.20 0.19 -14.13
N ALA A 85 5.10 0.94 -13.49
CA ALA A 85 6.14 0.38 -12.66
C ALA A 85 5.69 0.19 -11.21
N ILE A 86 5.65 -1.07 -10.75
CA ILE A 86 5.32 -1.43 -9.37
C ILE A 86 6.56 -1.99 -8.67
N GLN A 87 6.93 -1.40 -7.53
CA GLN A 87 8.06 -1.90 -6.74
C GLN A 87 7.69 -3.21 -6.05
N MET A 88 8.48 -4.24 -6.33
CA MET A 88 8.36 -5.57 -5.71
C MET A 88 9.35 -5.71 -4.57
N CYS A 89 8.83 -5.85 -3.35
CA CYS A 89 9.63 -6.06 -2.15
C CYS A 89 9.41 -7.47 -1.59
N THR A 90 10.46 -8.17 -1.20
CA THR A 90 10.35 -9.42 -0.42
C THR A 90 10.79 -9.16 1.01
N LEU A 91 10.05 -9.72 1.98
CA LEU A 91 10.30 -9.53 3.40
C LEU A 91 10.62 -10.86 4.07
N MET A 92 11.73 -10.92 4.79
CA MET A 92 12.09 -12.05 5.63
C MET A 92 12.01 -11.69 7.11
N ASN A 93 11.37 -12.55 7.90
CA ASN A 93 11.43 -12.48 9.35
C ASN A 93 12.75 -13.07 9.85
N ILE A 94 13.73 -12.22 10.14
CA ILE A 94 15.07 -12.65 10.55
C ILE A 94 15.15 -13.01 12.04
N LYS A 95 14.18 -12.58 12.86
CA LYS A 95 14.01 -13.01 14.26
C LYS A 95 12.53 -12.99 14.61
N THR A 96 11.94 -14.16 14.85
CA THR A 96 10.49 -14.32 15.04
C THR A 96 10.09 -14.38 16.52
N GLY A 97 8.95 -13.77 16.86
CA GLY A 97 8.30 -13.90 18.18
C GLY A 97 9.09 -13.30 19.34
N GLY A 98 8.60 -13.44 20.57
CA GLY A 98 9.30 -12.96 21.77
C GLY A 98 9.59 -11.45 21.78
N CYS A 99 8.69 -10.64 21.22
CA CYS A 99 8.75 -9.19 21.29
C CYS A 99 8.09 -8.73 22.61
N SER A 100 8.73 -7.82 23.35
CA SER A 100 8.22 -7.31 24.63
C SER A 100 7.04 -6.33 24.49
N GLU A 101 6.84 -5.82 23.29
CA GLU A 101 5.84 -4.80 22.98
C GLU A 101 4.42 -5.39 22.97
N ASP A 102 3.43 -4.55 23.25
CA ASP A 102 2.03 -4.91 23.42
C ASP A 102 1.14 -4.46 22.24
N CYS A 103 1.67 -4.44 21.02
CA CYS A 103 0.87 -4.03 19.87
C CYS A 103 -0.31 -5.00 19.69
N SER A 104 -1.53 -4.52 19.91
CA SER A 104 -2.75 -5.35 20.02
C SER A 104 -3.14 -6.12 18.76
N TYR A 105 -2.51 -5.82 17.62
CA TYR A 105 -2.65 -6.53 16.34
C TYR A 105 -1.53 -7.54 16.06
N CYS A 106 -0.43 -7.54 16.82
CA CYS A 106 0.80 -8.21 16.42
C CYS A 106 0.91 -9.63 17.00
N ALA A 107 0.98 -10.63 16.11
CA ALA A 107 1.17 -12.02 16.50
C ALA A 107 2.50 -12.33 17.20
N GLN A 108 3.49 -11.44 17.09
CA GLN A 108 4.84 -11.64 17.62
C GLN A 108 5.04 -11.09 19.04
N SER A 109 4.03 -10.40 19.58
CA SER A 109 4.02 -9.92 20.97
C SER A 109 4.02 -11.11 21.93
N SER A 110 4.90 -11.09 22.93
CA SER A 110 4.91 -12.06 24.01
C SER A 110 3.80 -11.84 25.03
N ARG A 111 2.96 -10.81 24.85
CA ARG A 111 1.80 -10.52 25.71
C ARG A 111 0.57 -11.37 25.35
N TYR A 112 0.58 -12.01 24.18
CA TYR A 112 -0.58 -12.68 23.61
C TYR A 112 -0.29 -14.13 23.22
N GLN A 113 -1.30 -14.98 23.32
CA GLN A 113 -1.19 -16.41 23.04
C GLN A 113 -1.63 -16.72 21.60
N THR A 114 -0.73 -16.47 20.64
CA THR A 114 -1.03 -16.60 19.20
C THR A 114 -0.59 -17.93 18.59
N GLY A 115 0.01 -18.81 19.42
CA GLY A 115 0.61 -20.06 18.96
C GLY A 115 1.95 -19.90 18.23
N LEU A 116 2.43 -18.67 18.04
CA LEU A 116 3.69 -18.39 17.35
C LEU A 116 4.90 -18.82 18.21
N LYS A 117 5.75 -19.68 17.65
CA LYS A 117 7.00 -20.10 18.30
C LYS A 117 8.12 -19.08 18.04
N ALA A 118 8.73 -18.59 19.12
CA ALA A 118 9.87 -17.67 19.01
C ALA A 118 11.11 -18.40 18.47
N THR A 119 11.88 -17.71 17.64
CA THR A 119 13.14 -18.21 17.07
C THR A 119 14.30 -17.27 17.40
N LYS A 120 15.51 -17.83 17.37
CA LYS A 120 16.73 -17.01 17.38
C LYS A 120 16.86 -16.28 16.04
N ILE A 121 17.74 -15.27 16.02
CA ILE A 121 18.11 -14.63 14.76
C ILE A 121 18.67 -15.66 13.78
N VAL A 122 18.26 -15.57 12.51
CA VAL A 122 18.79 -16.41 11.44
C VAL A 122 20.24 -16.04 11.09
N THR A 123 20.93 -16.92 10.35
CA THR A 123 22.30 -16.69 9.91
C THR A 123 22.36 -15.72 8.72
N VAL A 124 23.50 -15.06 8.53
CA VAL A 124 23.77 -14.22 7.34
C VAL A 124 23.57 -15.02 6.06
N GLU A 125 24.12 -16.24 5.98
CA GLU A 125 23.98 -17.14 4.83
C GLU A 125 22.50 -17.40 4.47
N SER A 126 21.67 -17.69 5.48
CA SER A 126 20.23 -17.93 5.26
C SER A 126 19.54 -16.71 4.66
N VAL A 127 19.91 -15.50 5.11
CA VAL A 127 19.39 -14.24 4.56
C VAL A 127 19.84 -14.05 3.12
N LEU A 128 21.12 -14.27 2.80
CA LEU A 128 21.64 -14.09 1.44
C LEU A 128 21.04 -15.10 0.46
N LYS A 129 20.80 -16.33 0.89
CA LYS A 129 20.08 -17.33 0.09
C LYS A 129 18.66 -16.87 -0.22
N ALA A 130 17.92 -16.39 0.78
CA ALA A 130 16.56 -15.88 0.58
C ALA A 130 16.53 -14.62 -0.29
N ALA A 131 17.50 -13.71 -0.11
CA ALA A 131 17.64 -12.52 -0.93
C ALA A 131 17.95 -12.85 -2.39
N LYS A 132 18.80 -13.84 -2.64
CA LYS A 132 19.10 -14.33 -3.99
C LYS A 132 17.85 -14.89 -4.67
N VAL A 133 17.06 -15.71 -3.97
CA VAL A 133 15.77 -16.21 -4.48
C VAL A 133 14.82 -15.05 -4.79
N ALA A 134 14.71 -14.06 -3.91
CA ALA A 134 13.87 -12.89 -4.14
C ALA A 134 14.30 -12.10 -5.38
N LYS A 135 15.61 -11.87 -5.56
CA LYS A 135 16.17 -11.22 -6.76
C LYS A 135 15.82 -11.98 -8.03
N ASP A 136 16.02 -13.29 -8.02
CA ASP A 136 15.81 -14.14 -9.18
C ASP A 136 14.32 -14.20 -9.59
N ASN A 137 13.41 -13.88 -8.65
CA ASN A 137 11.97 -13.73 -8.88
C ASN A 137 11.52 -12.27 -9.11
N GLY A 138 12.45 -11.34 -9.36
CA GLY A 138 12.14 -9.97 -9.78
C GLY A 138 11.93 -8.96 -8.65
N SER A 139 12.11 -9.33 -7.38
CA SER A 139 12.12 -8.35 -6.30
C SER A 139 13.32 -7.41 -6.41
N THR A 140 13.08 -6.13 -6.16
CA THR A 140 14.12 -5.09 -6.22
C THR A 140 14.55 -4.57 -4.87
N ARG A 141 13.77 -4.85 -3.82
CA ARG A 141 14.11 -4.58 -2.42
C ARG A 141 13.94 -5.82 -1.55
N PHE A 142 14.92 -6.10 -0.71
CA PHE A 142 14.86 -7.15 0.30
C PHE A 142 14.80 -6.54 1.70
N CYS A 143 13.72 -6.84 2.40
CA CYS A 143 13.42 -6.33 3.73
C CYS A 143 13.70 -7.41 4.79
N MET A 144 14.31 -7.03 5.90
CA MET A 144 14.61 -7.92 7.02
C MET A 144 13.95 -7.39 8.29
N GLY A 145 13.00 -8.15 8.85
CA GLY A 145 12.27 -7.77 10.06
C GLY A 145 12.67 -8.57 11.27
N ALA A 146 12.87 -7.91 12.41
CA ALA A 146 13.16 -8.54 13.68
C ALA A 146 12.10 -8.17 14.74
N ALA A 147 11.62 -9.17 15.48
CA ALA A 147 10.68 -9.00 16.58
C ALA A 147 11.37 -8.47 17.84
N TRP A 148 11.91 -7.24 17.78
CA TRP A 148 12.50 -6.54 18.92
C TRP A 148 11.80 -5.21 19.15
N ARG A 149 11.82 -4.76 20.40
CA ARG A 149 11.45 -3.40 20.78
C ARG A 149 12.44 -2.39 20.20
N ASP A 150 13.71 -2.61 20.48
CA ASP A 150 14.81 -1.71 20.15
C ASP A 150 16.14 -2.46 20.00
N MET A 151 17.14 -1.72 19.50
CA MET A 151 18.51 -2.19 19.31
C MET A 151 19.42 -1.97 20.53
N ARG A 152 18.90 -1.49 21.67
CA ARG A 152 19.71 -1.22 22.86
C ARG A 152 20.30 -2.53 23.41
N GLY A 153 21.60 -2.53 23.65
CA GLY A 153 22.33 -3.72 24.11
C GLY A 153 22.51 -4.83 23.07
N ARG A 154 22.12 -4.61 21.80
CA ARG A 154 22.17 -5.63 20.74
C ARG A 154 23.39 -5.52 19.83
N LYS A 155 24.56 -5.15 20.36
CA LYS A 155 25.78 -4.91 19.58
C LYS A 155 26.18 -6.08 18.68
N THR A 156 26.09 -7.32 19.16
CA THR A 156 26.41 -8.52 18.37
C THR A 156 25.41 -8.77 17.24
N ASN A 157 24.11 -8.53 17.50
CA ASN A 157 23.09 -8.65 16.46
C ASN A 157 23.22 -7.54 15.42
N LEU A 158 23.55 -6.31 15.83
CA LEU A 158 23.79 -5.20 14.90
C LEU A 158 24.93 -5.53 13.93
N LYS A 159 26.05 -6.07 14.43
CA LYS A 159 27.14 -6.56 13.56
C LYS A 159 26.66 -7.60 12.55
N SER A 160 25.88 -8.59 13.00
CA SER A 160 25.31 -9.60 12.10
C SER A 160 24.41 -8.97 11.02
N ILE A 161 23.58 -8.00 11.40
CA ILE A 161 22.69 -7.29 10.47
C ILE A 161 23.48 -6.42 9.50
N THR A 162 24.56 -5.77 9.94
CA THR A 162 25.48 -5.05 9.06
C THR A 162 26.05 -5.95 7.97
N GLU A 163 26.44 -7.19 8.30
CA GLU A 163 26.89 -8.16 7.30
C GLU A 163 25.76 -8.64 6.37
N MET A 164 24.54 -8.82 6.89
CA MET A 164 23.35 -9.10 6.06
C MET A 164 23.10 -7.96 5.06
N VAL A 165 23.15 -6.70 5.52
CA VAL A 165 22.93 -5.50 4.69
C VAL A 165 23.97 -5.42 3.57
N LYS A 166 25.26 -5.59 3.89
CA LYS A 166 26.34 -5.61 2.89
C LYS A 166 26.13 -6.71 1.85
N GLY A 167 25.80 -7.93 2.28
CA GLY A 167 25.60 -9.03 1.35
C GLY A 167 24.36 -8.85 0.46
N VAL A 168 23.25 -8.32 0.99
CA VAL A 168 22.07 -7.98 0.17
C VAL A 168 22.40 -6.89 -0.85
N GLN A 169 23.15 -5.87 -0.46
CA GLN A 169 23.57 -4.80 -1.36
C GLN A 169 24.54 -5.30 -2.44
N ALA A 170 25.45 -6.21 -2.10
CA ALA A 170 26.35 -6.87 -3.06
C ALA A 170 25.59 -7.74 -4.10
N LEU A 171 24.37 -8.19 -3.78
CA LEU A 171 23.49 -8.83 -4.76
C LEU A 171 22.81 -7.82 -5.71
N GLY A 172 22.99 -6.51 -5.54
CA GLY A 172 22.36 -5.47 -6.35
C GLY A 172 20.89 -5.21 -6.01
N LEU A 173 20.46 -5.59 -4.79
CA LEU A 173 19.14 -5.29 -4.25
C LEU A 173 19.21 -4.07 -3.34
N GLU A 174 18.12 -3.33 -3.24
CA GLU A 174 17.92 -2.41 -2.12
C GLU A 174 17.79 -3.20 -0.81
N SER A 175 18.50 -2.77 0.22
CA SER A 175 18.46 -3.37 1.55
C SER A 175 17.56 -2.56 2.48
N CYS A 176 16.64 -3.23 3.17
CA CYS A 176 15.75 -2.58 4.13
C CYS A 176 15.67 -3.39 5.43
N VAL A 177 15.60 -2.72 6.58
CA VAL A 177 15.41 -3.40 7.88
C VAL A 177 14.28 -2.78 8.70
N THR A 178 13.71 -3.55 9.61
CA THR A 178 12.83 -3.07 10.69
C THR A 178 13.22 -3.74 12.00
N LEU A 179 13.93 -3.01 12.85
CA LEU A 179 14.57 -3.56 14.06
C LEU A 179 14.04 -2.93 15.36
N GLY A 180 12.95 -2.16 15.27
CA GLY A 180 12.41 -1.40 16.38
C GLY A 180 13.01 0.01 16.48
N MET A 181 13.08 0.55 17.69
CA MET A 181 13.69 1.86 17.97
C MET A 181 15.22 1.78 17.90
N MET A 182 15.84 2.84 17.41
CA MET A 182 17.27 2.90 17.12
C MET A 182 17.82 4.31 17.38
N ASP A 183 19.05 4.40 17.88
CA ASP A 183 19.76 5.67 18.05
C ASP A 183 20.50 6.09 16.77
N GLU A 184 21.00 7.34 16.74
CA GLU A 184 21.68 7.90 15.57
C GLU A 184 22.99 7.16 15.23
N ALA A 185 23.74 6.67 16.23
CA ALA A 185 24.99 5.95 16.00
C ALA A 185 24.74 4.59 15.32
N GLN A 186 23.71 3.88 15.77
CA GLN A 186 23.24 2.63 15.16
C GLN A 186 22.70 2.87 13.74
N ALA A 187 21.97 3.97 13.53
CA ALA A 187 21.50 4.37 12.21
C ALA A 187 22.68 4.63 11.26
N LYS A 188 23.70 5.36 11.72
CA LYS A 188 24.92 5.62 10.96
C LYS A 188 25.68 4.33 10.64
N GLU A 189 25.81 3.40 11.59
CA GLU A 189 26.46 2.11 11.36
C GLU A 189 25.77 1.32 10.23
N LEU A 190 24.43 1.30 10.21
CA LEU A 190 23.67 0.66 9.13
C LEU A 190 23.79 1.42 7.80
N LYS A 191 23.82 2.76 7.83
CA LYS A 191 24.05 3.56 6.63
C LYS A 191 25.41 3.24 6.01
N ASP A 192 26.45 3.23 6.83
CA ASP A 192 27.83 2.94 6.43
C ASP A 192 27.96 1.50 5.87
N ALA A 193 27.11 0.58 6.33
CA ALA A 193 26.99 -0.78 5.78
C ALA A 193 26.28 -0.85 4.41
N GLY A 194 25.64 0.23 3.95
CA GLY A 194 24.89 0.29 2.70
C GLY A 194 23.39 0.10 2.86
N LEU A 195 22.81 0.32 4.05
CA LEU A 195 21.36 0.22 4.26
C LEU A 195 20.65 1.27 3.39
N THR A 196 19.72 0.81 2.55
CA THR A 196 18.94 1.71 1.67
C THR A 196 17.79 2.35 2.43
N ALA A 197 16.99 1.55 3.14
CA ALA A 197 15.80 2.04 3.83
C ALA A 197 15.63 1.44 5.25
N TYR A 198 14.98 2.19 6.14
CA TYR A 198 14.61 1.71 7.47
C TYR A 198 13.10 1.85 7.66
N ASN A 199 12.44 0.74 7.99
CA ASN A 199 11.01 0.74 8.25
C ASN A 199 10.71 1.02 9.73
N HIS A 200 9.94 2.08 9.98
CA HIS A 200 9.48 2.46 11.31
C HIS A 200 8.14 3.18 11.22
N ASN A 201 7.04 2.42 11.18
CA ASN A 201 5.66 2.94 11.08
C ASN A 201 5.29 3.90 12.21
N VAL A 202 4.19 4.64 12.05
CA VAL A 202 3.50 5.31 13.16
C VAL A 202 2.16 4.64 13.49
N ASP A 203 1.80 3.62 12.71
CA ASP A 203 0.67 2.69 12.85
C ASP A 203 -0.72 3.32 12.67
N THR A 204 -1.01 4.44 13.34
CA THR A 204 -2.27 5.18 13.27
C THR A 204 -2.04 6.67 13.63
N SER A 205 -3.10 7.43 13.91
CA SER A 205 -3.02 8.79 14.42
C SER A 205 -2.36 8.84 15.80
N ARG A 206 -1.81 10.00 16.18
CA ARG A 206 -1.28 10.22 17.53
C ARG A 206 -2.35 10.00 18.60
N GLU A 207 -3.58 10.41 18.30
CA GLU A 207 -4.70 10.39 19.23
C GLU A 207 -5.22 8.96 19.48
N HIS A 208 -5.19 8.09 18.47
CA HIS A 208 -5.66 6.70 18.58
C HIS A 208 -4.56 5.71 18.99
N TYR A 209 -3.29 6.06 18.80
CA TYR A 209 -2.15 5.21 19.15
C TYR A 209 -2.21 4.54 20.54
N PRO A 210 -2.54 5.24 21.66
CA PRO A 210 -2.61 4.61 22.99
C PRO A 210 -3.71 3.55 23.13
N ASN A 211 -4.70 3.50 22.23
CA ASN A 211 -5.71 2.43 22.22
C ASN A 211 -5.16 1.12 21.64
N VAL A 212 -4.01 1.18 20.95
CA VAL A 212 -3.45 0.07 20.18
C VAL A 212 -2.14 -0.42 20.79
N ILE A 213 -1.29 0.49 21.24
CA ILE A 213 0.07 0.22 21.76
C ILE A 213 0.33 1.12 22.97
N THR A 214 0.78 0.54 24.09
CA THR A 214 1.07 1.30 25.33
C THR A 214 2.51 1.18 25.80
N THR A 215 3.26 0.18 25.35
CA THR A 215 4.66 -0.09 25.74
C THR A 215 5.70 0.89 25.16
N ARG A 216 5.27 1.79 24.28
CA ARG A 216 6.08 2.86 23.68
C ARG A 216 5.19 4.04 23.32
N SER A 217 5.76 5.24 23.37
CA SER A 217 5.09 6.48 22.99
C SER A 217 5.16 6.73 21.48
N TYR A 218 4.26 7.60 20.98
CA TYR A 218 4.29 8.07 19.60
C TYR A 218 5.59 8.84 19.28
N ASP A 219 6.08 9.64 20.24
CA ASP A 219 7.28 10.46 20.08
C ASP A 219 8.57 9.64 20.03
N GLU A 220 8.63 8.49 20.72
CA GLU A 220 9.74 7.54 20.54
C GLU A 220 9.85 7.05 19.10
N ARG A 221 8.71 6.89 18.41
CA ARG A 221 8.69 6.50 16.99
C ARG A 221 9.20 7.63 16.11
N LEU A 222 8.69 8.84 16.32
CA LEU A 222 9.13 10.03 15.58
C LEU A 222 10.62 10.31 15.78
N LYS A 223 11.13 10.14 17.00
CA LYS A 223 12.57 10.27 17.29
C LYS A 223 13.41 9.24 16.51
N THR A 224 12.93 8.00 16.40
CA THR A 224 13.62 6.99 15.59
C THR A 224 13.62 7.36 14.11
N ILE A 225 12.49 7.87 13.61
CA ILE A 225 12.37 8.35 12.22
C ILE A 225 13.35 9.51 11.96
N ASP A 226 13.45 10.46 12.88
CA ASP A 226 14.41 11.57 12.82
C ASP A 226 15.87 11.08 12.83
N ASN A 227 16.22 10.12 13.69
CA ASN A 227 17.56 9.52 13.70
C ASN A 227 17.91 8.84 12.36
N VAL A 228 16.96 8.11 11.76
CA VAL A 228 17.12 7.47 10.44
C VAL A 228 17.33 8.52 9.35
N HIS A 229 16.54 9.60 9.39
CA HIS A 229 16.65 10.70 8.44
C HIS A 229 18.01 11.42 8.55
N LYS A 230 18.46 11.75 9.77
CA LYS A 230 19.77 12.35 10.03
C LYS A 230 20.94 11.50 9.55
N ALA A 231 20.81 10.16 9.65
CA ALA A 231 21.80 9.23 9.11
C ALA A 231 21.77 9.12 7.58
N GLY A 232 20.86 9.81 6.89
CA GLY A 232 20.74 9.76 5.42
C GLY A 232 20.19 8.43 4.90
N ILE A 233 19.45 7.69 5.72
CA ILE A 233 18.75 6.46 5.30
C ILE A 233 17.33 6.83 4.85
N LYS A 234 16.84 6.19 3.78
CA LYS A 234 15.46 6.41 3.32
C LYS A 234 14.46 5.93 4.39
N VAL A 235 13.50 6.78 4.75
CA VAL A 235 12.47 6.44 5.72
C VAL A 235 11.33 5.68 5.04
N CYS A 236 10.97 4.51 5.59
CA CYS A 236 9.75 3.79 5.27
C CYS A 236 8.82 3.84 6.48
N THR A 237 7.76 4.64 6.44
CA THR A 237 6.83 4.79 7.58
C THR A 237 5.41 4.95 7.08
N GLY A 238 4.49 4.22 7.69
CA GLY A 238 3.07 4.30 7.38
C GLY A 238 2.22 3.73 8.51
N GLY A 239 1.09 3.11 8.16
CA GLY A 239 0.10 2.69 9.14
C GLY A 239 -0.66 1.42 8.80
N ILE A 240 -1.61 1.08 9.68
CA ILE A 240 -2.52 -0.06 9.56
C ILE A 240 -3.94 0.48 9.65
N LEU A 241 -4.76 0.13 8.68
CA LEU A 241 -6.18 0.47 8.64
C LEU A 241 -7.01 -0.68 9.23
N GLY A 242 -8.02 -0.36 10.05
CA GLY A 242 -8.90 -1.31 10.73
C GLY A 242 -8.48 -1.68 12.15
N LEU A 243 -7.69 -0.84 12.83
CA LEU A 243 -7.35 -0.90 14.26
C LEU A 243 -8.46 -0.34 15.18
N GLY A 244 -9.67 -0.13 14.66
CA GLY A 244 -10.77 0.53 15.38
C GLY A 244 -10.71 2.05 15.36
N GLU A 245 -9.83 2.62 14.53
CA GLU A 245 -9.71 4.05 14.26
C GLU A 245 -10.85 4.56 13.35
N GLU A 246 -11.03 5.88 13.32
CA GLU A 246 -12.00 6.56 12.48
C GLU A 246 -11.34 7.25 11.28
N ALA A 247 -12.15 7.77 10.36
CA ALA A 247 -11.66 8.52 9.19
C ALA A 247 -10.72 9.69 9.56
N LYS A 248 -10.97 10.38 10.68
CA LYS A 248 -10.11 11.46 11.19
C LYS A 248 -8.71 10.96 11.58
N ASP A 249 -8.59 9.69 11.95
CA ASP A 249 -7.31 9.08 12.32
C ASP A 249 -6.49 8.73 11.10
N HIS A 250 -7.13 8.39 9.97
CA HIS A 250 -6.43 8.26 8.69
C HIS A 250 -5.84 9.60 8.25
N VAL A 251 -6.61 10.70 8.41
CA VAL A 251 -6.11 12.06 8.17
C VAL A 251 -4.95 12.38 9.11
N GLY A 252 -5.06 12.03 10.40
CA GLY A 252 -3.99 12.21 11.37
C GLY A 252 -2.72 11.44 11.04
N LEU A 253 -2.84 10.19 10.61
CA LEU A 253 -1.74 9.37 10.12
C LEU A 253 -1.04 10.02 8.92
N ILE A 254 -1.80 10.40 7.89
CA ILE A 254 -1.24 11.05 6.68
C ILE A 254 -0.58 12.38 7.05
N HIS A 255 -1.23 13.19 7.88
CA HIS A 255 -0.68 14.44 8.36
C HIS A 255 0.68 14.24 9.04
N THR A 256 0.78 13.32 10.00
CA THR A 256 2.05 13.06 10.68
C THR A 256 3.18 12.75 9.71
N VAL A 257 2.96 11.87 8.73
CA VAL A 257 4.01 11.46 7.81
C VAL A 257 4.32 12.54 6.75
N ALA A 258 3.31 13.31 6.34
CA ALA A 258 3.45 14.38 5.35
C ALA A 258 4.12 15.63 5.93
N THR A 259 4.06 15.84 7.25
CA THR A 259 4.69 16.98 7.93
C THR A 259 6.02 16.66 8.61
N LEU A 260 6.62 15.51 8.29
CA LEU A 260 8.01 15.23 8.65
C LEU A 260 8.95 16.24 7.95
N PRO A 261 10.20 16.42 8.42
CA PRO A 261 11.18 17.31 7.77
C PRO A 261 11.36 17.03 6.27
N ALA A 262 11.17 15.77 5.87
CA ALA A 262 10.96 15.36 4.49
C ALA A 262 9.92 14.24 4.45
N HIS A 263 9.15 14.15 3.37
CA HIS A 263 8.25 13.01 3.15
C HIS A 263 9.03 11.69 3.19
N PRO A 264 8.44 10.61 3.71
CA PRO A 264 9.07 9.32 3.65
C PRO A 264 9.23 8.86 2.20
N GLU A 265 10.26 8.07 1.96
CA GLU A 265 10.47 7.46 0.64
C GLU A 265 9.36 6.45 0.33
N SER A 266 8.93 5.70 1.34
CA SER A 266 7.87 4.71 1.22
C SER A 266 6.83 4.87 2.33
N PHE A 267 5.56 4.94 1.93
CA PHE A 267 4.39 4.94 2.81
C PHE A 267 3.62 3.61 2.67
N PRO A 268 3.89 2.62 3.54
CA PRO A 268 3.13 1.38 3.55
C PRO A 268 1.73 1.58 4.16
N VAL A 269 0.71 1.21 3.37
CA VAL A 269 -0.68 1.09 3.80
C VAL A 269 -0.97 -0.39 4.04
N ASN A 270 -1.06 -0.75 5.31
CA ASN A 270 -1.47 -2.09 5.72
C ASN A 270 -2.96 -2.07 6.04
N THR A 271 -3.64 -3.21 5.92
CA THR A 271 -4.92 -3.44 6.57
C THR A 271 -4.72 -4.45 7.70
N LEU A 272 -5.48 -4.31 8.79
CA LEU A 272 -5.42 -5.25 9.90
C LEU A 272 -5.64 -6.67 9.38
N VAL A 273 -4.69 -7.55 9.69
CA VAL A 273 -4.85 -9.00 9.52
C VAL A 273 -5.25 -9.56 10.88
N PRO A 274 -6.51 -9.98 11.09
CA PRO A 274 -6.94 -10.48 12.38
C PRO A 274 -6.26 -11.83 12.66
N ILE A 275 -5.55 -11.92 13.79
CA ILE A 275 -4.80 -13.13 14.17
C ILE A 275 -5.32 -13.63 15.50
N GLU A 276 -5.66 -14.92 15.56
CA GLU A 276 -6.17 -15.55 16.77
C GLU A 276 -5.20 -15.37 17.95
N GLY A 277 -5.75 -15.13 19.13
CA GLY A 277 -4.98 -14.83 20.34
C GLY A 277 -4.60 -13.37 20.53
N THR A 278 -4.65 -12.53 19.48
CA THR A 278 -4.46 -11.08 19.62
C THR A 278 -5.75 -10.39 20.10
N PRO A 279 -5.67 -9.28 20.86
CA PRO A 279 -6.85 -8.51 21.24
C PRO A 279 -7.70 -8.04 20.05
N MET A 280 -7.08 -7.82 18.89
CA MET A 280 -7.76 -7.36 17.68
C MET A 280 -8.33 -8.47 16.79
N PHE A 281 -8.30 -9.73 17.22
CA PHE A 281 -8.77 -10.86 16.40
C PHE A 281 -10.23 -10.73 15.91
N LYS A 282 -11.11 -10.15 16.73
CA LYS A 282 -12.55 -10.02 16.43
C LYS A 282 -12.95 -8.62 15.95
N VAL A 283 -11.99 -7.76 15.64
CA VAL A 283 -12.28 -6.39 15.17
C VAL A 283 -12.84 -6.43 13.75
N THR A 284 -13.78 -5.53 13.46
CA THR A 284 -14.39 -5.40 12.14
C THR A 284 -13.32 -4.97 11.13
N ARG A 285 -13.24 -5.67 10.00
CA ARG A 285 -12.30 -5.34 8.94
C ARG A 285 -12.61 -3.96 8.35
N VAL A 286 -11.56 -3.22 8.01
CA VAL A 286 -11.69 -1.95 7.29
C VAL A 286 -12.41 -2.17 5.96
N LYS A 287 -13.31 -1.25 5.60
CA LYS A 287 -13.97 -1.28 4.31
C LYS A 287 -12.99 -0.86 3.20
N PHE A 288 -13.13 -1.46 2.04
CA PHE A 288 -12.19 -1.26 0.93
C PHE A 288 -12.16 0.20 0.42
N ASP A 289 -13.29 0.90 0.46
CA ASP A 289 -13.36 2.32 0.08
C ASP A 289 -12.48 3.22 0.96
N ALA A 290 -12.33 2.88 2.24
CA ALA A 290 -11.40 3.59 3.13
C ALA A 290 -9.94 3.32 2.77
N VAL A 291 -9.60 2.11 2.29
CA VAL A 291 -8.25 1.78 1.81
C VAL A 291 -7.90 2.62 0.58
N VAL A 292 -8.79 2.64 -0.42
CA VAL A 292 -8.60 3.43 -1.65
C VAL A 292 -8.51 4.92 -1.32
N ARG A 293 -9.37 5.42 -0.43
CA ARG A 293 -9.36 6.82 0.02
C ARG A 293 -8.05 7.20 0.68
N THR A 294 -7.52 6.37 1.58
CA THR A 294 -6.23 6.61 2.23
C THR A 294 -5.08 6.62 1.22
N ILE A 295 -5.04 5.66 0.29
CA ILE A 295 -4.03 5.60 -0.77
C ILE A 295 -4.08 6.85 -1.65
N ALA A 296 -5.27 7.22 -2.13
CA ALA A 296 -5.44 8.36 -3.02
C ALA A 296 -5.10 9.68 -2.31
N THR A 297 -5.52 9.85 -1.06
CA THR A 297 -5.15 11.02 -0.25
C THR A 297 -3.64 11.08 -0.04
N ALA A 298 -3.00 9.97 0.33
CA ALA A 298 -1.56 9.91 0.52
C ALA A 298 -0.79 10.28 -0.75
N ARG A 299 -1.25 9.88 -1.93
CA ARG A 299 -0.63 10.25 -3.21
C ARG A 299 -0.77 11.74 -3.52
N MET A 300 -1.95 12.31 -3.29
CA MET A 300 -2.19 13.75 -3.49
C MET A 300 -1.27 14.60 -2.59
N VAL A 301 -1.09 14.18 -1.34
CA VAL A 301 -0.31 14.90 -0.32
C VAL A 301 1.19 14.67 -0.47
N MET A 302 1.60 13.43 -0.81
CA MET A 302 2.99 13.00 -0.91
C MET A 302 3.33 12.52 -2.34
N PRO A 303 3.41 13.44 -3.33
CA PRO A 303 3.44 13.08 -4.74
C PRO A 303 4.61 12.20 -5.18
N LYS A 304 5.78 12.33 -4.52
CA LYS A 304 6.98 11.53 -4.81
C LYS A 304 7.09 10.23 -4.00
N THR A 305 6.27 10.04 -2.97
CA THR A 305 6.42 8.90 -2.07
C THR A 305 5.94 7.61 -2.74
N ILE A 306 6.67 6.51 -2.56
CA ILE A 306 6.21 5.18 -2.97
C ILE A 306 5.10 4.76 -2.02
N ILE A 307 3.91 4.46 -2.53
CA ILE A 307 2.77 4.02 -1.70
C ILE A 307 2.63 2.52 -1.87
N ARG A 308 2.82 1.79 -0.77
CA ARG A 308 2.88 0.33 -0.78
C ARG A 308 1.61 -0.27 -0.23
N ILE A 309 0.94 -1.12 -1.02
CA ILE A 309 -0.07 -2.05 -0.48
C ILE A 309 0.67 -3.17 0.22
N ALA A 310 0.61 -3.20 1.55
CA ALA A 310 1.45 -4.07 2.36
C ALA A 310 0.66 -5.25 2.97
N ALA A 311 0.63 -5.39 4.29
CA ALA A 311 -0.11 -6.48 4.93
C ALA A 311 -1.62 -6.39 4.65
N GLY A 312 -2.26 -7.55 4.49
CA GLY A 312 -3.69 -7.69 4.15
C GLY A 312 -4.02 -7.67 2.66
N ARG A 313 -3.02 -7.44 1.79
CA ARG A 313 -3.14 -7.56 0.33
C ARG A 313 -3.69 -8.92 -0.13
N ILE A 314 -3.34 -10.01 0.57
CA ILE A 314 -3.79 -11.37 0.24
C ILE A 314 -5.32 -11.52 0.24
N ASP A 315 -6.03 -10.68 1.00
CA ASP A 315 -7.49 -10.67 1.07
C ASP A 315 -8.15 -9.77 0.01
N MET A 316 -7.35 -9.08 -0.81
CA MET A 316 -7.83 -8.23 -1.90
C MET A 316 -7.95 -9.05 -3.18
N SER A 317 -9.11 -9.00 -3.83
CA SER A 317 -9.24 -9.48 -5.21
C SER A 317 -8.33 -8.70 -6.14
N GLU A 318 -8.04 -9.27 -7.30
CA GLU A 318 -7.19 -8.63 -8.31
C GLU A 318 -7.67 -7.22 -8.68
N GLU A 319 -8.99 -7.05 -8.90
CA GLU A 319 -9.59 -5.77 -9.28
C GLU A 319 -9.42 -4.71 -8.18
N LYS A 320 -9.47 -5.14 -6.91
CA LYS A 320 -9.21 -4.24 -5.77
C LYS A 320 -7.76 -3.76 -5.77
N GLN A 321 -6.81 -4.65 -6.04
CA GLN A 321 -5.40 -4.27 -6.12
C GLN A 321 -5.16 -3.31 -7.29
N VAL A 322 -5.75 -3.59 -8.44
CA VAL A 322 -5.67 -2.73 -9.63
C VAL A 322 -6.27 -1.35 -9.38
N LEU A 323 -7.42 -1.25 -8.69
CA LEU A 323 -7.98 0.05 -8.32
C LEU A 323 -7.04 0.82 -7.39
N CYS A 324 -6.38 0.15 -6.43
CA CYS A 324 -5.37 0.78 -5.59
C CYS A 324 -4.17 1.28 -6.42
N PHE A 325 -3.71 0.53 -7.44
CA PHE A 325 -2.65 0.99 -8.35
C PHE A 325 -3.09 2.20 -9.16
N MET A 326 -4.30 2.19 -9.72
CA MET A 326 -4.88 3.35 -10.40
C MET A 326 -5.01 4.57 -9.48
N ALA A 327 -5.34 4.34 -8.22
CA ALA A 327 -5.42 5.37 -7.19
C ALA A 327 -4.05 5.83 -6.66
N GLY A 328 -2.93 5.33 -7.22
CA GLY A 328 -1.58 5.85 -6.96
C GLY A 328 -0.69 4.99 -6.08
N ALA A 329 -1.12 3.80 -5.66
CA ALA A 329 -0.22 2.80 -5.08
C ALA A 329 0.74 2.26 -6.16
N ASN A 330 2.00 2.06 -5.79
CA ASN A 330 3.04 1.64 -6.74
C ASN A 330 4.11 0.76 -6.11
N ALA A 331 3.75 0.03 -5.05
CA ALA A 331 4.59 -1.00 -4.46
C ALA A 331 3.75 -2.09 -3.79
N ILE A 332 4.32 -3.29 -3.70
CA ILE A 332 3.74 -4.45 -3.03
C ILE A 332 4.81 -5.25 -2.28
N PHE A 333 4.37 -6.04 -1.31
CA PHE A 333 5.15 -7.20 -0.88
C PHE A 333 4.76 -8.44 -1.69
N THR A 334 5.78 -9.23 -2.05
CA THR A 334 5.67 -10.44 -2.86
C THR A 334 6.58 -11.55 -2.33
N GLY A 335 6.11 -12.78 -2.37
CA GLY A 335 6.83 -13.98 -1.98
C GLY A 335 5.96 -15.01 -1.26
N GLU A 336 6.58 -16.06 -0.71
CA GLU A 336 5.83 -17.14 -0.04
C GLU A 336 5.12 -16.67 1.23
N LYS A 337 5.73 -15.74 1.97
CA LYS A 337 5.24 -15.28 3.26
C LYS A 337 5.72 -13.87 3.59
N MET A 338 4.98 -13.21 4.47
CA MET A 338 5.37 -11.98 5.16
C MET A 338 6.15 -12.33 6.43
N LEU A 339 6.02 -11.52 7.50
CA LEU A 339 6.64 -11.81 8.79
C LEU A 339 6.09 -13.08 9.44
N THR A 340 4.76 -13.20 9.52
CA THR A 340 4.06 -14.31 10.18
C THR A 340 2.79 -14.74 9.44
N THR A 341 2.41 -14.04 8.37
CA THR A 341 1.18 -14.29 7.60
C THR A 341 1.54 -14.69 6.17
N ALA A 342 0.57 -15.26 5.45
CA ALA A 342 0.70 -15.50 4.02
C ALA A 342 0.97 -14.21 3.24
N CYS A 343 1.57 -14.36 2.07
CA CYS A 343 1.80 -13.30 1.08
C CYS A 343 1.34 -13.79 -0.29
N SER A 344 1.12 -12.86 -1.22
CA SER A 344 0.88 -13.22 -2.62
C SER A 344 2.21 -13.63 -3.26
N GLY A 345 2.19 -14.74 -4.00
CA GLY A 345 3.40 -15.32 -4.59
C GLY A 345 3.92 -14.52 -5.79
N TRP A 346 5.21 -14.70 -6.11
CA TRP A 346 5.85 -14.00 -7.23
C TRP A 346 5.18 -14.27 -8.57
N GLU A 347 4.89 -15.54 -8.88
CA GLU A 347 4.25 -15.93 -10.15
C GLU A 347 2.86 -15.30 -10.30
N GLN A 348 2.03 -15.38 -9.25
CA GLN A 348 0.72 -14.75 -9.22
C GLN A 348 0.82 -13.24 -9.48
N ASP A 349 1.79 -12.57 -8.88
CA ASP A 349 2.01 -11.13 -9.04
C ASP A 349 2.46 -10.78 -10.47
N LEU A 350 3.39 -11.55 -11.03
CA LEU A 350 3.89 -11.36 -12.39
C LEU A 350 2.81 -11.63 -13.45
N GLU A 351 1.94 -12.63 -13.23
CA GLU A 351 0.80 -12.88 -14.10
C GLU A 351 -0.21 -11.74 -14.07
N MET A 352 -0.54 -11.22 -12.89
CA MET A 352 -1.38 -10.03 -12.75
C MET A 352 -0.73 -8.85 -13.49
N PHE A 353 0.58 -8.65 -13.31
CA PHE A 353 1.29 -7.57 -13.99
C PHE A 353 1.18 -7.70 -15.51
N LYS A 354 1.39 -8.89 -16.05
CA LYS A 354 1.22 -9.18 -17.48
C LYS A 354 -0.20 -8.87 -17.98
N ARG A 355 -1.24 -9.26 -17.22
CA ARG A 355 -2.65 -8.98 -17.59
C ARG A 355 -2.96 -7.49 -17.65
N TRP A 356 -2.43 -6.71 -16.72
CA TRP A 356 -2.77 -5.29 -16.55
C TRP A 356 -1.74 -4.32 -17.16
N GLY A 357 -0.70 -4.83 -17.84
CA GLY A 357 0.35 -4.01 -18.45
C GLY A 357 1.26 -3.33 -17.43
N LEU A 358 1.45 -3.95 -16.26
CA LEU A 358 2.37 -3.49 -15.23
C LEU A 358 3.73 -4.19 -15.39
N ILE A 359 4.77 -3.57 -14.84
CA ILE A 359 6.14 -4.09 -14.86
C ILE A 359 6.80 -3.95 -13.48
N PRO A 360 7.73 -4.84 -13.11
CA PRO A 360 8.56 -4.65 -11.93
C PRO A 360 9.38 -3.35 -12.03
N MET A 361 9.26 -2.48 -11.03
CA MET A 361 10.06 -1.26 -10.94
C MET A 361 11.53 -1.62 -10.68
N LYS A 362 12.45 -1.00 -11.43
CA LYS A 362 13.90 -1.17 -11.24
C LYS A 362 14.34 -0.71 -9.84
N ALA A 363 15.40 -1.32 -9.31
CA ALA A 363 16.01 -0.89 -8.04
C ALA A 363 16.61 0.52 -8.16
N HIS A 364 16.65 1.26 -7.04
CA HIS A 364 17.27 2.59 -6.95
C HIS A 364 16.68 3.66 -7.89
N VAL A 365 15.42 3.51 -8.29
CA VAL A 365 14.71 4.54 -9.06
C VAL A 365 14.32 5.68 -8.13
N GLU A 366 14.79 6.89 -8.44
CA GLU A 366 14.38 8.11 -7.75
C GLU A 366 13.15 8.74 -8.46
N PRO A 367 12.06 9.04 -7.72
CA PRO A 367 10.91 9.73 -8.27
C PRO A 367 11.27 11.14 -8.77
N ALA A 368 10.94 11.42 -10.02
CA ALA A 368 11.18 12.71 -10.66
C ALA A 368 9.90 13.24 -11.30
N LEU A 369 9.81 14.57 -11.42
CA LEU A 369 8.75 15.19 -12.19
C LEU A 369 8.90 14.75 -13.65
N ARG A 370 7.92 14.03 -14.16
CA ARG A 370 7.83 13.65 -15.56
C ARG A 370 7.12 14.82 -16.25
N GLU A 371 7.87 15.62 -17.00
CA GLU A 371 7.25 16.54 -17.95
C GLU A 371 6.34 15.74 -18.89
N GLN A 372 5.27 16.38 -19.37
CA GLN A 372 4.22 15.77 -20.18
C GLN A 372 4.83 14.75 -21.14
N ILE A 373 4.35 13.51 -21.03
CA ILE A 373 4.82 12.33 -21.75
C ILE A 373 5.15 12.72 -23.19
N GLU A 374 6.44 12.88 -23.53
CA GLU A 374 6.84 12.71 -24.92
C GLU A 374 6.42 11.29 -25.29
N PRO A 375 5.65 11.09 -26.38
CA PRO A 375 5.22 9.75 -26.76
C PRO A 375 6.45 8.85 -26.86
N LEU A 376 6.39 7.72 -26.16
CA LEU A 376 7.44 6.69 -26.15
C LEU A 376 7.96 6.49 -27.58
N LYS A 377 9.27 6.67 -27.78
CA LYS A 377 9.90 6.37 -29.07
C LYS A 377 9.63 4.89 -29.38
N LYS A 378 9.16 4.61 -30.60
CA LYS A 378 8.71 3.28 -31.06
C LYS A 378 9.69 2.13 -30.77
N ASP A 379 10.97 2.43 -30.61
CA ASP A 379 12.02 1.43 -30.45
C ASP A 379 12.10 0.81 -29.04
N GLU A 380 11.44 1.38 -28.04
CA GLU A 380 11.37 0.80 -26.68
C GLU A 380 10.14 -0.12 -26.47
N GLN A 381 9.30 -0.31 -27.50
CA GLN A 381 8.13 -1.21 -27.45
C GLN A 381 8.46 -2.68 -27.78
N MET A 382 9.73 -3.04 -27.92
CA MET A 382 10.09 -4.43 -28.20
C MET A 382 9.95 -5.28 -26.93
N VAL A 383 8.80 -5.95 -26.81
CA VAL A 383 8.70 -7.21 -26.06
C VAL A 383 9.85 -8.10 -26.55
N PRO A 384 10.71 -8.65 -25.66
CA PRO A 384 11.80 -9.51 -26.08
C PRO A 384 11.27 -10.62 -27.00
N GLU A 385 11.85 -10.75 -28.19
CA GLU A 385 11.47 -11.73 -29.23
C GLU A 385 11.38 -13.18 -28.73
N MET A 386 12.01 -13.48 -27.57
CA MET A 386 11.88 -14.74 -26.86
C MET A 386 10.46 -15.10 -26.42
N LEU A 387 9.54 -14.13 -26.29
CA LEU A 387 8.13 -14.39 -25.93
C LEU A 387 7.23 -14.67 -27.14
N LEU A 388 7.64 -14.31 -28.37
CA LEU A 388 6.85 -14.52 -29.59
C LEU A 388 7.03 -15.93 -30.18
N HIS A 389 8.15 -16.61 -29.89
CA HIS A 389 8.42 -17.94 -30.44
C HIS A 389 7.60 -19.09 -29.83
N GLN A 390 6.76 -18.82 -28.83
CA GLN A 390 5.80 -19.81 -28.29
C GLN A 390 4.39 -19.70 -28.91
N MET A 391 4.18 -18.80 -29.88
CA MET A 391 2.86 -18.57 -30.49
C MET A 391 2.72 -19.13 -31.91
N ASN A 392 3.26 -20.31 -32.21
CA ASN A 392 3.01 -20.97 -33.49
C ASN A 392 2.23 -22.29 -33.33
N PRO A 393 0.88 -22.28 -33.37
CA PRO A 393 0.08 -23.49 -33.42
C PRO A 393 -0.06 -23.94 -34.88
N SER A 394 1.04 -24.42 -35.48
CA SER A 394 1.01 -24.96 -36.84
C SER A 394 1.59 -26.38 -36.93
N LYS A 395 1.19 -27.28 -36.03
CA LYS A 395 1.37 -28.74 -36.19
C LYS A 395 0.24 -29.51 -35.50
N HIS A 396 -0.93 -29.57 -36.15
CA HIS A 396 -1.88 -30.68 -35.92
C HIS A 396 -1.53 -31.84 -36.86
N PRO A 397 -1.33 -33.07 -36.37
CA PRO A 397 -1.31 -34.24 -37.25
C PRO A 397 -2.74 -34.53 -37.70
N LYS A 398 -2.91 -34.70 -39.02
CA LYS A 398 -4.16 -35.12 -39.66
C LYS A 398 -4.60 -36.46 -39.08
N VAL A 399 -5.82 -36.52 -38.55
CA VAL A 399 -6.55 -37.77 -38.32
C VAL A 399 -7.35 -38.03 -39.60
N THR A 400 -6.98 -39.09 -40.32
CA THR A 400 -7.73 -39.61 -41.47
C THR A 400 -8.99 -40.32 -40.97
N LEU A 401 -10.08 -40.15 -41.74
CA LEU A 401 -11.45 -40.61 -41.50
C LEU A 401 -11.59 -42.06 -41.02
#